data_AF-A0A351SL21-F1
#
_entry.id   AF-A0A351SL21-F1
#
_cell.length_a   1.000
_cell.length_b   1.000
_cell.length_c   1.000
_cell.angle_alpha   90.00
_cell.angle_beta   90.00
_cell.angle_gamma   90.00
#
_symmetry.space_group_name_H-M   'P 1'
#
loop_
_entity.id
_entity.type
_entity.pdbx_description
1 polymer ?
#
loop_
_entity_poly.entity_id
_entity_poly.type
_entity_poly.pdbx_seq_one_letter_code
_entity_poly.pdbx_strand_id
1 'polypeptide(L)'
;MSLITRLANGTAVCGGIILILLALMTLVSILGRALFSMPVPGDYELMEAGCAIAAFAFLPYAQVTGHHIIVAFFSRHWPATVCHFLDTVAHLTFSFIAALL
;
A
#
# COMPACT_ATOMS: atom_id res chain seq x y z
N MET A 1 -1.85 -0.92 31.57
CA MET A 1 -1.89 -1.13 30.10
C MET A 1 -3.34 -1.43 29.72
N SER A 2 -4.03 -0.53 29.04
CA SER A 2 -5.42 -0.75 28.62
C SER A 2 -5.49 -1.92 27.62
N LEU A 3 -6.50 -2.79 27.75
CA LEU A 3 -6.75 -3.96 26.89
C LEU A 3 -6.74 -3.57 25.38
N ILE A 4 -7.21 -2.36 25.11
CA ILE A 4 -7.26 -1.72 23.78
C ILE A 4 -5.86 -1.64 23.15
N THR A 5 -4.82 -1.28 23.91
CA THR A 5 -3.44 -1.21 23.41
C THR A 5 -2.88 -2.59 23.10
N ARG A 6 -3.23 -3.63 23.87
CA ARG A 6 -2.76 -5.01 23.58
C ARG A 6 -3.38 -5.54 22.29
N LEU A 7 -4.68 -5.31 22.09
CA LEU A 7 -5.37 -5.70 20.86
C LEU A 7 -4.86 -4.90 19.65
N ALA A 8 -4.66 -3.60 19.80
CA ALA A 8 -4.10 -2.75 18.75
C ALA A 8 -2.66 -3.15 18.35
N ASN A 9 -1.81 -3.52 19.32
CA ASN A 9 -0.49 -4.06 19.03
C ASN A 9 -0.58 -5.40 18.29
N GLY A 10 -1.51 -6.27 18.69
CA GLY A 10 -1.74 -7.56 18.03
C GLY A 10 -2.11 -7.39 16.55
N THR A 11 -3.06 -6.49 16.24
CA THR A 11 -3.45 -6.23 14.85
C THR A 11 -2.32 -5.59 14.04
N ALA A 12 -1.53 -4.70 14.65
CA ALA A 12 -0.36 -4.11 13.99
C ALA A 12 0.71 -5.16 13.65
N VAL A 13 0.99 -6.10 14.55
CA VAL A 13 1.93 -7.19 14.26
C VAL A 13 1.43 -8.05 13.11
N CYS A 14 0.13 -8.39 13.08
CA CYS A 14 -0.46 -9.11 11.95
C CYS A 14 -0.33 -8.33 10.63
N GLY A 15 -0.59 -7.02 10.63
CA GLY A 15 -0.39 -6.17 9.45
C GLY A 15 1.06 -6.16 8.96
N GLY A 16 2.03 -6.13 9.88
CA GLY A 16 3.46 -6.19 9.56
C GLY A 16 3.86 -7.52 8.92
N ILE A 17 3.34 -8.64 9.43
CA ILE A 17 3.57 -9.97 8.83
C ILE A 17 3.05 -10.02 7.40
N ILE A 18 1.85 -9.48 7.15
CA ILE A 18 1.27 -9.44 5.80
C ILE A 18 2.17 -8.64 4.84
N LEU A 19 2.70 -7.48 5.26
CA LEU A 19 3.63 -6.71 4.44
C LEU A 19 4.93 -7.47 4.13
N ILE A 20 5.47 -8.20 5.10
CA ILE A 20 6.68 -9.02 4.89
C ILE A 20 6.40 -10.13 3.86
N LEU A 21 5.23 -10.77 3.95
CA LEU A 21 4.83 -11.81 2.98
C LEU A 21 4.67 -11.23 1.57
N LEU A 22 4.05 -10.06 1.42
CA LEU A 22 3.92 -9.36 0.14
C LEU A 22 5.29 -8.94 -0.41
N ALA A 23 6.18 -8.44 0.44
CA ALA A 23 7.55 -8.09 0.06
C ALA A 23 8.31 -9.32 -0.45
N LEU A 24 8.19 -10.47 0.23
CA LEU A 24 8.79 -11.72 -0.24
C LEU A 24 8.19 -12.18 -1.57
N MET A 25 6.86 -12.12 -1.71
CA MET A 25 6.17 -12.48 -2.94
C MET A 25 6.62 -11.61 -4.12
N THR A 26 6.74 -10.30 -3.93
CA THR A 26 7.22 -9.38 -4.98
C THR A 26 8.68 -9.63 -5.32
N LEU A 27 9.53 -9.91 -4.34
CA LEU A 27 10.92 -10.32 -4.58
C LEU A 27 10.98 -11.59 -5.43
N VAL A 28 10.17 -12.60 -5.11
CA VAL A 28 10.09 -13.84 -5.91
C VAL A 28 9.58 -13.55 -7.33
N SER A 29 8.56 -12.70 -7.49
CA SER A 29 8.03 -12.34 -8.82
C SER A 29 9.07 -11.57 -9.67
N ILE A 30 9.79 -10.62 -9.06
CA ILE A 30 10.83 -9.85 -9.75
C ILE A 30 12.01 -10.76 -10.14
N LEU A 31 12.46 -11.63 -9.24
CA LEU A 31 13.55 -12.57 -9.52
C LEU A 31 13.15 -13.62 -10.56
N GLY A 32 11.93 -14.14 -10.49
CA GLY A 32 11.38 -15.08 -11.49
C GLY A 32 11.26 -14.46 -12.87
N ARG A 33 10.83 -13.19 -12.94
CA ARG A 33 10.78 -12.40 -14.18
C ARG A 33 12.18 -12.15 -14.76
N ALA A 34 13.16 -11.86 -13.91
CA ALA A 34 14.53 -11.55 -14.31
C ALA A 34 15.35 -12.79 -14.75
N LEU A 35 15.11 -13.96 -14.16
CA LEU A 35 15.91 -15.17 -14.40
C LEU A 35 15.26 -16.18 -15.36
N PHE A 36 13.92 -16.28 -15.38
CA PHE A 36 13.22 -17.37 -16.08
C PHE A 36 12.04 -16.90 -16.93
N SER A 37 11.77 -15.59 -17.02
CA SER A 37 10.64 -15.00 -17.77
C SER A 37 9.26 -15.60 -17.42
N MET A 38 9.14 -16.24 -16.25
CA MET A 38 7.90 -16.77 -15.70
C MET A 38 7.42 -15.82 -14.59
N PRO A 39 6.49 -14.89 -14.87
CA PRO A 39 5.85 -14.08 -13.84
C PRO A 39 4.91 -14.96 -12.99
N VAL A 40 4.71 -14.57 -11.73
CA VAL A 40 3.64 -15.15 -10.89
C VAL A 40 2.31 -14.53 -11.33
N PRO A 41 1.38 -15.29 -11.93
CA PRO A 41 0.10 -14.73 -12.36
C PRO A 41 -0.74 -14.34 -11.12
N GLY A 42 -1.33 -13.14 -11.14
CA GLY A 42 -2.14 -12.61 -10.03
C GLY A 42 -1.33 -11.95 -8.90
N ASP A 43 -0.05 -11.64 -9.11
CA ASP A 43 0.78 -10.93 -8.14
C ASP A 43 0.24 -9.52 -7.83
N TYR A 44 -0.27 -8.79 -8.82
CA TYR A 44 -0.86 -7.47 -8.63
C TYR A 44 -2.14 -7.48 -7.77
N GLU A 45 -3.05 -8.43 -8.01
CA GLU A 45 -4.32 -8.54 -7.27
C GLU A 45 -4.07 -8.86 -5.79
N LEU A 46 -3.11 -9.78 -5.53
CA LEU A 46 -2.75 -10.17 -4.18
C LEU A 46 -2.00 -9.05 -3.45
N MET A 47 -1.19 -8.27 -4.16
CA MET A 47 -0.53 -7.07 -3.64
C MET A 47 -1.54 -6.00 -3.25
N GLU A 48 -2.54 -5.71 -4.10
CA GLU A 48 -3.57 -4.70 -3.84
C GLU A 48 -4.42 -5.08 -2.62
N ALA A 49 -4.99 -6.28 -2.62
CA ALA A 49 -5.81 -6.77 -1.51
C ALA A 49 -5.00 -6.87 -0.21
N GLY A 50 -3.77 -7.39 -0.28
CA GLY A 50 -2.89 -7.54 0.87
C GLY A 50 -2.47 -6.20 1.49
N CYS A 51 -2.18 -5.18 0.66
CA CYS A 51 -1.88 -3.83 1.13
C CYS A 51 -3.07 -3.20 1.86
N ALA A 52 -4.28 -3.36 1.33
CA ALA A 52 -5.49 -2.86 2.00
C ALA A 52 -5.68 -3.50 3.38
N ILE A 53 -5.55 -4.83 3.48
CA ILE A 53 -5.68 -5.55 4.76
C ILE A 53 -4.61 -5.08 5.76
N ALA A 54 -3.35 -4.93 5.31
CA ALA A 54 -2.28 -4.43 6.17
C ALA A 54 -2.56 -3.01 6.67
N ALA A 55 -3.01 -2.10 5.79
CA ALA A 55 -3.35 -0.73 6.16
C ALA A 55 -4.46 -0.66 7.22
N PHE A 56 -5.55 -1.42 7.03
CA PHE A 56 -6.63 -1.50 8.03
C PHE A 56 -6.17 -2.16 9.34
N ALA A 57 -5.26 -3.12 9.29
CA ALA A 57 -4.71 -3.78 10.49
C ALA A 57 -3.84 -2.84 11.36
N PHE A 58 -3.22 -1.82 10.74
CA PHE A 58 -2.46 -0.78 11.44
C PHE A 58 -3.32 0.37 12.00
N LEU A 59 -4.54 0.56 11.48
CA LEU A 59 -5.42 1.66 11.89
C LEU A 59 -5.70 1.72 13.40
N PRO A 60 -5.99 0.61 14.11
CA PRO A 60 -6.22 0.64 15.56
C PRO A 60 -4.98 1.08 16.34
N TYR A 61 -3.80 0.65 15.90
CA TYR A 61 -2.53 1.04 16.51
C TYR A 61 -2.23 2.53 16.28
N ALA A 62 -2.52 3.05 15.09
CA ALA A 62 -2.43 4.48 14.80
C ALA A 62 -3.37 5.31 15.70
N GLN A 63 -4.61 4.84 15.92
CA GLN A 63 -5.58 5.50 16.80
C GLN A 63 -5.15 5.50 18.27
N VAL A 64 -4.65 4.38 18.79
CA VAL A 64 -4.22 4.25 20.20
C VAL A 64 -2.96 5.05 20.49
N THR A 65 -2.03 5.14 19.53
CA THR A 65 -0.80 5.91 19.70
C THR A 65 -1.06 7.42 19.66
N GLY A 66 -2.30 7.86 19.38
CA GLY A 66 -2.65 9.28 19.33
C GLY A 66 -1.94 10.03 18.21
N HIS A 67 -1.30 9.31 17.28
CA HIS A 67 -0.81 9.88 16.04
C HIS A 67 -2.03 10.19 15.18
N HIS A 68 -2.61 11.37 15.41
CA HIS A 68 -3.42 12.08 14.43
C HIS A 68 -2.56 12.24 13.17
N ILE A 69 -2.55 11.23 12.30
CA ILE A 69 -2.08 11.38 10.93
C ILE A 69 -3.21 12.13 10.20
N ILE A 70 -3.45 13.36 10.62
CA ILE A 70 -3.99 14.38 9.74
C ILE A 70 -2.79 14.79 8.88
N VAL A 71 -2.55 13.99 7.84
CA VAL A 71 -1.71 14.32 6.68
C VAL A 71 -0.32 14.92 6.96
N ALA A 72 0.42 14.34 7.93
CA ALA A 72 1.66 14.91 8.44
C ALA A 72 2.95 14.56 7.67
N PHE A 73 2.87 14.10 6.40
CA PHE A 73 4.06 14.00 5.54
C PHE A 73 3.92 14.67 4.16
N PHE A 74 2.71 14.97 3.66
CA PHE A 74 2.58 15.48 2.28
C PHE A 74 1.55 16.60 2.03
N SER A 75 0.49 16.78 2.84
CA SER A 75 -0.55 17.77 2.50
C SER A 75 -0.37 19.16 3.13
N ARG A 76 0.64 19.37 3.99
CA ARG A 76 0.92 20.73 4.50
C ARG A 76 1.78 21.59 3.55
N HIS A 77 2.20 21.06 2.41
CA HIS A 77 2.99 21.84 1.43
C HIS A 77 2.51 21.76 -0.02
N TRP A 78 1.50 20.95 -0.36
CA TRP A 78 1.07 20.77 -1.74
C TRP A 78 -0.40 21.20 -1.92
N PRO A 79 -0.67 22.25 -2.71
CA PRO A 79 -2.04 22.71 -2.96
C PRO A 79 -2.82 21.67 -3.78
N ALA A 80 -4.14 21.63 -3.61
CA ALA A 80 -5.06 20.71 -4.31
C ALA A 80 -4.83 20.67 -5.83
N THR A 81 -4.38 21.78 -6.40
CA THR A 81 -3.98 21.93 -7.81
C THR A 81 -2.91 20.94 -8.25
N VAL A 82 -1.95 20.59 -7.40
CA VAL A 82 -0.84 19.69 -7.79
C VAL A 82 -1.27 18.23 -7.73
N CYS A 83 -2.13 17.85 -6.78
CA CYS A 83 -2.77 16.54 -6.78
C CYS A 83 -3.65 16.37 -8.02
N HIS A 84 -4.46 17.37 -8.39
CA HIS A 84 -5.26 17.32 -9.61
C HIS A 84 -4.41 17.25 -10.89
N PHE A 85 -3.24 17.90 -10.90
CA PHE A 85 -2.32 17.81 -12.04
C PHE A 85 -1.70 16.41 -12.16
N LEU A 86 -1.20 15.83 -11.06
CA LEU A 86 -0.66 14.47 -11.06
C LEU A 86 -1.73 13.44 -11.45
N ASP A 87 -2.95 13.60 -10.97
CA ASP A 87 -4.07 12.72 -11.28
C ASP A 87 -4.49 12.83 -12.76
N THR A 88 -4.52 14.05 -13.30
CA THR A 88 -4.78 14.25 -14.74
C THR A 88 -3.70 13.60 -15.59
N VAL A 89 -2.42 13.73 -15.22
CA VAL A 89 -1.30 13.09 -15.94
C VAL A 89 -1.40 11.57 -15.86
N ALA A 90 -1.77 11.02 -14.70
CA ALA A 90 -1.98 9.58 -14.55
C ALA A 90 -3.11 9.07 -15.45
N HIS A 91 -4.27 9.74 -15.43
CA HIS A 91 -5.43 9.38 -16.26
C HIS A 91 -5.12 9.49 -17.76
N LEU A 92 -4.36 10.50 -18.17
CA LEU A 92 -4.00 10.72 -19.57
C LEU A 92 -3.01 9.65 -20.05
N THR A 93 -2.07 9.24 -19.19
CA THR A 93 -1.15 8.13 -19.47
C THR A 93 -1.89 6.80 -19.55
N PHE A 94 -2.83 6.54 -18.64
CA PHE A 94 -3.68 5.34 -18.67
C PHE A 94 -4.58 5.29 -19.90
N SER A 95 -5.23 6.41 -20.25
CA SER A 95 -6.06 6.51 -21.45
C SER A 95 -5.23 6.31 -22.71
N PHE A 96 -3.99 6.79 -22.74
CA PHE A 96 -3.09 6.61 -23.88
C PHE A 96 -2.68 5.14 -24.05
N ILE A 97 -2.33 4.47 -22.95
CA ILE A 97 -2.00 3.04 -22.97
C ILE A 97 -3.21 2.21 -23.39
N ALA A 98 -4.41 2.53 -22.89
CA ALA A 98 -5.66 1.83 -23.23
C ALA A 98 -6.10 2.05 -24.69
N ALA A 99 -5.76 3.19 -25.30
CA ALA A 99 -6.04 3.46 -26.71
C ALA A 99 -5.02 2.81 -27.66
N LEU A 100 -3.82 2.49 -27.17
CA LEU A 100 -2.76 1.84 -27.94
C LEU A 100 -2.90 0.31 -27.99
N LEU A 101 -3.63 -0.27 -27.03
CA LEU A 101 -3.88 -1.70 -26.87
C LEU A 101 -5.17 -2.11 -27.59
#